data_AF-A0A923QK74-F1
#
_entry.id   AF-A0A923QK74-F1
#
_cell.length_a   1.000
_cell.length_b   1.000
_cell.length_c   1.000
_cell.angle_alpha   90.00
_cell.angle_beta   90.00
_cell.angle_gamma   90.00
#
_symmetry.space_group_name_H-M   'P 1'
#
loop_
_entity.id
_entity.type
_entity.pdbx_description
1 polymer ?
#
loop_
_entity_poly.entity_id
_entity_poly.type
_entity_poly.pdbx_seq_one_letter_code
_entity_poly.pdbx_strand_id
1 'polypeptide(L)'
;CCEALAHIAPAFLEAYYQFSAVAWTSSVLEPKVKEFIALSVNASTTHLHEAGMRMHIRRAIACGATPREIMEVLQLTSVLGIHTCSIGVPIFTEELARAGTPVV
;
A
#
# COMPACT_ATOMS: atom_id res chain seq x y z
N CYS A 1 -4.83 5.37 -19.59
CA CYS A 1 -5.92 5.29 -18.58
C CYS A 1 -6.62 6.64 -18.43
N CYS A 2 -5.91 7.73 -18.12
CA CYS A 2 -6.52 9.06 -17.99
C CYS A 2 -7.22 9.55 -19.27
N GLU A 3 -6.68 9.27 -20.45
CA GLU A 3 -7.35 9.62 -21.73
C GLU A 3 -8.70 8.91 -21.91
N ALA A 4 -8.76 7.62 -21.60
CA ALA A 4 -10.01 6.86 -21.67
C ALA A 4 -11.05 7.39 -20.66
N LEU A 5 -10.63 7.72 -19.45
CA LEU A 5 -11.50 8.33 -18.43
C LEU A 5 -11.96 9.73 -18.80
N ALA A 6 -11.11 10.53 -19.47
CA ALA A 6 -11.47 11.86 -19.93
C ALA A 6 -12.59 11.82 -20.98
N HIS A 7 -12.60 10.79 -21.84
CA HIS A 7 -13.66 10.61 -22.84
C HIS A 7 -14.97 10.07 -22.26
N ILE A 8 -14.91 9.15 -21.30
CA ILE A 8 -16.10 8.42 -20.84
C ILE A 8 -16.73 9.07 -19.59
N ALA A 9 -15.92 9.65 -18.71
CA ALA A 9 -16.38 10.19 -17.42
C ALA A 9 -15.56 11.43 -16.99
N PRO A 10 -15.61 12.54 -17.75
CA PRO A 10 -14.78 13.72 -17.49
C PRO A 10 -15.03 14.34 -16.11
N ALA A 11 -16.28 14.41 -15.66
CA ALA A 11 -16.62 14.95 -14.33
C ALA A 11 -16.04 14.07 -13.19
N PHE A 12 -16.01 12.75 -13.38
CA PHE A 12 -15.39 11.85 -12.41
C PHE A 12 -13.88 12.01 -12.39
N LEU A 13 -13.24 12.14 -13.56
CA LEU A 13 -11.80 12.36 -13.65
C LEU A 13 -11.40 13.67 -12.94
N GLU A 14 -12.16 14.74 -13.14
CA GLU A 14 -11.93 16.01 -12.45
C GLU A 14 -12.09 15.86 -10.94
N ALA A 15 -13.16 15.22 -10.47
CA ALA A 15 -13.37 14.97 -9.04
C ALA A 15 -12.24 14.12 -8.43
N TYR A 16 -11.79 13.08 -9.13
CA TYR A 16 -10.67 12.24 -8.72
C TYR A 16 -9.35 13.03 -8.67
N TYR A 17 -9.11 13.91 -9.65
CA TYR A 17 -7.94 14.77 -9.65
C TYR A 17 -7.95 15.70 -8.44
N GLN A 18 -9.05 16.40 -8.19
CA GLN A 18 -9.18 17.29 -7.04
C GLN A 18 -9.01 16.54 -5.72
N PHE A 19 -9.63 15.36 -5.57
CA PHE A 19 -9.49 14.52 -4.40
C PHE A 19 -8.04 14.08 -4.17
N SER A 20 -7.39 13.52 -5.19
CA SER A 20 -6.01 13.02 -5.08
C SER A 20 -4.99 14.16 -4.89
N ALA A 21 -5.24 15.33 -5.47
CA ALA A 21 -4.36 16.49 -5.37
C ALA A 21 -4.21 17.03 -3.94
N VAL A 22 -5.20 16.84 -3.05
CA VAL A 22 -5.15 17.31 -1.66
C VAL A 22 -3.89 16.81 -0.94
N ALA A 23 -3.54 15.54 -1.11
CA ALA A 23 -2.34 14.97 -0.49
C ALA A 23 -1.05 15.66 -0.96
N TRP A 24 -1.05 16.28 -2.14
CA TRP A 24 0.11 16.89 -2.77
C TRP A 24 0.20 18.40 -2.55
N THR A 25 -0.92 19.10 -2.41
CA THR A 25 -0.97 20.57 -2.36
C THR A 25 -0.97 21.16 -0.94
N SER A 26 -1.46 20.45 0.08
CA SER A 26 -1.66 21.02 1.44
C SER A 26 -1.03 20.23 2.59
N SER A 27 -0.09 19.32 2.30
CA SER A 27 0.39 18.35 3.29
C SER A 27 1.74 18.71 3.92
N VAL A 28 1.85 18.44 5.23
CA VAL A 28 3.04 18.58 6.08
C VAL A 28 4.11 17.50 5.82
N LEU A 29 3.80 16.48 5.00
CA LEU A 29 4.75 15.41 4.68
C LEU A 29 5.69 15.85 3.55
N GLU A 30 6.95 15.44 3.65
CA GLU A 30 7.89 15.58 2.55
C GLU A 30 7.42 14.81 1.31
N PRO A 31 7.65 15.32 0.08
CA PRO A 31 7.28 14.63 -1.15
C PRO A 31 7.77 13.18 -1.22
N LYS A 32 9.01 12.93 -0.77
CA LYS A 32 9.60 11.58 -0.70
C LYS A 32 8.77 10.61 0.14
N VAL A 33 8.29 11.06 1.30
CA VAL A 33 7.49 10.24 2.22
C VAL A 33 6.10 9.94 1.63
N LYS A 34 5.49 10.90 0.93
CA LYS A 34 4.23 10.67 0.21
C LYS A 34 4.38 9.56 -0.85
N GLU A 35 5.49 9.58 -1.59
CA GLU A 35 5.80 8.54 -2.56
C GLU A 35 6.07 7.18 -1.90
N PHE A 36 6.67 7.13 -0.70
CA PHE A 36 6.80 5.89 0.07
C PHE A 36 5.46 5.30 0.52
N ILE A 37 4.54 6.15 1.00
CA ILE A 37 3.18 5.72 1.37
C ILE A 37 2.45 5.19 0.13
N ALA A 38 2.53 5.91 -0.98
CA ALA A 38 1.89 5.46 -2.21
C ALA A 38 2.52 4.15 -2.74
N LEU A 39 3.84 3.99 -2.63
CA LEU A 39 4.53 2.75 -2.95
C LEU A 39 4.05 1.58 -2.07
N SER A 40 3.97 1.75 -0.74
CA SER A 40 3.58 0.66 0.16
C SER A 40 2.15 0.18 -0.10
N VAL A 41 1.22 1.10 -0.40
CA VAL A 41 -0.15 0.75 -0.81
C VAL A 41 -0.15 -0.10 -2.08
N ASN A 42 0.59 0.33 -3.11
CA ASN A 42 0.68 -0.41 -4.38
C ASN A 42 1.43 -1.75 -4.24
N ALA A 43 2.40 -1.85 -3.33
CA ALA A 43 3.21 -3.04 -3.09
C ALA A 43 2.58 -4.05 -2.11
N SER A 44 1.53 -3.65 -1.39
CA SER A 44 0.84 -4.53 -0.44
C SER A 44 0.39 -5.84 -1.11
N THR A 45 0.50 -6.96 -0.39
CA THR A 45 0.12 -8.28 -0.92
C THR A 45 -1.37 -8.42 -1.20
N THR A 46 -2.18 -7.49 -0.67
CA THR A 46 -3.62 -7.38 -0.93
C THR A 46 -3.96 -6.52 -2.16
N HIS A 47 -2.97 -5.85 -2.77
CA HIS A 47 -3.17 -4.97 -3.92
C HIS A 47 -2.28 -5.31 -5.14
N LEU A 48 -0.96 -5.48 -4.93
CA LEU A 48 0.03 -5.87 -5.94
C LEU A 48 -0.09 -5.15 -7.30
N HIS A 49 -0.21 -3.82 -7.27
CA HIS A 49 -0.39 -3.01 -8.47
C HIS A 49 0.96 -2.56 -9.06
N GLU A 50 1.52 -3.40 -9.93
CA GLU A 50 2.86 -3.22 -10.51
C GLU A 50 3.07 -1.84 -11.18
N ALA A 51 2.10 -1.39 -11.99
CA ALA A 51 2.23 -0.12 -12.71
C ALA A 51 2.34 1.07 -11.75
N GLY A 52 1.57 1.06 -10.67
CA GLY A 52 1.65 2.06 -9.60
C GLY A 52 2.96 1.97 -8.84
N MET A 53 3.43 0.77 -8.50
CA MET A 53 4.74 0.57 -7.85
C MET A 53 5.88 1.19 -8.68
N ARG A 54 5.94 0.88 -9.98
CA ARG A 54 6.97 1.44 -10.88
C ARG A 54 6.91 2.96 -10.95
N MET A 55 5.71 3.53 -10.98
CA MET A 55 5.52 4.98 -11.00
C MET A 55 6.04 5.63 -9.71
N HIS A 56 5.62 5.13 -8.55
CA HIS A 56 5.97 5.69 -7.25
C HIS A 56 7.44 5.48 -6.89
N ILE A 57 8.06 4.36 -7.31
CA ILE A 57 9.52 4.17 -7.19
C ILE A 57 10.28 5.25 -7.95
N ARG A 58 9.92 5.53 -9.21
CA ARG A 58 10.62 6.55 -10.02
C ARG A 58 10.45 7.95 -9.42
N ARG A 59 9.25 8.27 -8.92
CA ARG A 59 8.98 9.57 -8.28
C ARG A 59 9.71 9.72 -6.95
N ALA A 60 9.75 8.66 -6.13
CA ALA A 60 10.53 8.66 -4.89
C ALA A 60 12.02 8.93 -5.17
N ILE A 61 12.60 8.29 -6.19
CA ILE A 61 13.99 8.53 -6.62
C ILE A 61 14.18 9.98 -7.08
N ALA A 62 13.22 10.54 -7.84
CA ALA A 62 13.25 11.95 -8.23
C ALA A 62 13.19 12.90 -7.03
N CYS A 63 12.57 12.49 -5.92
CA CYS A 63 12.57 13.19 -4.64
C CYS A 63 13.80 12.89 -3.76
N GLY A 64 14.82 12.21 -4.29
CA GLY A 64 16.06 11.91 -3.58
C GLY A 64 16.04 10.62 -2.74
N ALA A 65 15.06 9.73 -2.94
CA ALA A 65 15.07 8.41 -2.30
C ALA A 65 16.21 7.53 -2.83
N THR A 66 16.86 6.82 -1.92
CA THR A 66 17.88 5.83 -2.24
C THR A 66 17.26 4.46 -2.51
N PRO A 67 17.95 3.57 -3.24
CA PRO A 67 17.53 2.18 -3.39
C PRO A 67 17.34 1.44 -2.05
N ARG A 68 18.09 1.83 -1.01
CA ARG A 68 17.98 1.25 0.33
C ARG A 68 16.67 1.63 1.01
N GLU A 69 16.28 2.90 0.97
CA GLU A 69 14.99 3.34 1.52
C GLU A 69 13.82 2.68 0.79
N ILE A 70 13.91 2.52 -0.53
CA ILE A 70 12.87 1.81 -1.31
C ILE A 70 12.77 0.35 -0.88
N MET A 71 13.91 -0.34 -0.72
CA MET A 71 13.92 -1.72 -0.24
C MET A 71 13.34 -1.83 1.17
N GLU A 72 13.64 -0.87 2.05
CA GLU A 72 13.09 -0.82 3.41
C GLU A 72 11.57 -0.68 3.41
N VAL A 73 10.99 0.17 2.55
CA VAL A 73 9.53 0.26 2.37
C VAL A 73 8.93 -1.09 1.95
N LEU A 74 9.56 -1.81 1.03
CA LEU A 74 9.09 -3.13 0.59
C LEU A 74 9.20 -4.19 1.70
N GLN A 75 10.28 -4.17 2.48
CA GLN A 75 10.46 -5.04 3.64
C GLN A 75 9.37 -4.81 4.69
N LEU A 76 9.10 -3.55 5.04
CA LEU A 76 8.02 -3.19 5.96
C LEU A 76 6.64 -3.64 5.43
N THR A 77 6.41 -3.45 4.13
CA THR A 77 5.16 -3.86 3.48
C THR A 77 4.97 -5.39 3.51
N SER A 78 6.05 -6.17 3.38
CA SER A 78 5.99 -7.64 3.35
C SER A 78 5.51 -8.27 4.66
N VAL A 79 5.62 -7.53 5.78
CA VAL A 79 5.18 -8.00 7.11
C VAL A 79 3.66 -8.18 7.19
N LEU A 80 2.89 -7.60 6.26
CA LEU A 80 1.42 -7.71 6.23
C LEU A 80 0.92 -9.17 6.32
N GLY A 81 1.70 -10.14 5.82
CA GLY A 81 1.36 -11.57 5.92
C GLY A 81 1.23 -12.12 7.35
N ILE A 82 1.84 -11.47 8.35
CA ILE A 82 1.76 -11.93 9.75
C ILE A 82 0.33 -11.91 10.29
N HIS A 83 -0.56 -11.10 9.71
CA HIS A 83 -1.96 -11.03 10.12
C HIS A 83 -2.68 -12.37 9.97
N THR A 84 -2.25 -13.24 9.05
CA THR A 84 -2.76 -14.62 8.96
C THR A 84 -2.50 -15.37 10.27
N CYS A 85 -1.33 -15.25 10.87
CA CYS A 85 -1.01 -15.87 12.14
C CYS A 85 -1.70 -15.16 13.31
N SER A 86 -1.71 -13.82 13.32
CA SER A 86 -2.35 -13.04 14.39
C SER A 86 -3.84 -13.37 14.57
N ILE A 87 -4.52 -13.76 13.49
CA ILE A 87 -5.93 -14.17 13.53
C ILE A 87 -6.05 -15.70 13.63
N GLY A 88 -5.27 -16.43 12.84
CA GLY A 88 -5.40 -17.88 12.71
C GLY A 88 -4.92 -18.67 13.93
N VAL A 89 -3.87 -18.22 14.62
CA VAL A 89 -3.34 -18.93 15.81
C VAL A 89 -4.36 -18.92 16.96
N PRO A 90 -4.98 -17.79 17.34
CA PRO A 90 -6.06 -17.78 18.33
C PRO A 90 -7.21 -18.73 17.99
N ILE A 91 -7.72 -18.69 16.76
CA ILE A 91 -8.79 -19.57 16.30
C ILE A 91 -8.36 -21.04 16.40
N PHE A 92 -7.15 -21.36 15.94
CA PHE A 92 -6.62 -22.72 16.04
C PHE A 92 -6.55 -23.21 17.49
N THR A 93 -6.10 -22.36 18.43
CA THR A 93 -6.08 -22.72 19.85
C THR A 93 -7.48 -22.91 20.44
N GLU A 94 -8.47 -22.13 20.03
CA GLU A 94 -9.86 -22.32 20.44
C GLU A 94 -10.40 -23.68 19.95
N GLU A 95 -10.12 -24.06 18.71
CA GLU A 95 -10.57 -25.32 18.14
C GLU A 95 -9.88 -26.54 18.77
N LEU A 96 -8.58 -26.45 19.11
CA LEU A 96 -7.89 -27.50 19.87
C LEU A 96 -8.54 -27.72 21.23
N ALA A 97 -8.86 -26.64 21.95
CA ALA A 97 -9.54 -26.71 23.24
C ALA A 97 -10.93 -27.37 23.12
N ARG A 98 -11.71 -27.03 22.08
CA ARG A 98 -13.00 -27.68 21.79
C ARG A 98 -12.86 -29.17 21.50
N ALA A 99 -11.78 -29.57 20.83
CA ALA A 99 -11.48 -30.96 20.51
C ALA A 99 -10.88 -31.77 21.69
N GLY A 100 -10.68 -31.14 22.86
CA GLY A 100 -10.03 -31.78 24.01
C GLY A 100 -8.53 -32.04 23.79
N THR A 101 -7.91 -31.39 22.81
CA THR A 101 -6.48 -31.49 22.54
C THR A 101 -5.75 -30.39 23.32
N PRO A 102 -4.74 -30.72 24.13
CA PRO A 102 -3.99 -29.70 24.85
C PRO A 102 -3.23 -28.79 23.88
N VAL A 103 -3.37 -27.48 24.09
CA VAL A 103 -2.44 -26.48 23.58
C VAL A 103 -1.23 -26.53 24.52
N VAL A 104 -0.02 -26.53 23.95
CA VAL A 104 1.28 -26.68 24.64
C VAL A 104 1.33 -26.07 26.04
#